data_AF-C9RJ49-F1
#
_entry.id   AF-C9RJ49-F1
#
_cell.length_a   1.000
_cell.length_b   1.000
_cell.length_c   1.000
_cell.angle_alpha   90.00
_cell.angle_beta   90.00
_cell.angle_gamma   90.00
#
_symmetry.space_group_name_H-M   'P 1'
#
loop_
_entity.id
_entity.type
_entity.pdbx_description
1 polymer ?
#
loop_
_entity_poly.entity_id
_entity_poly.type
_entity_poly.pdbx_seq_one_letter_code
_entity_poly.pdbx_strand_id
1 'polypeptide(L)'
;MEEQNIHSAEVQKQMRKVGLKIAFIMALLMSFGLSLTGQLMAEHPPEMPTIAIVIGFLKCFALSFVISFVIGFFVPISKVNAALARKFHLQPHTPKAHFVESLASNLIYTPLITTAMVCFVYFTMMPEGHKPPFLAMFIFSQVVCLVVAQVLIMVFVPIIMKLVLPKMPPQQ
;
A
#
# COMPACT_ATOMS: atom_id res chain seq x y z
N MET A 1 23.08 -34.81 0.98
CA MET A 1 23.14 -33.40 1.41
C MET A 1 22.92 -32.42 0.25
N GLU A 2 23.35 -32.73 -0.99
CA GLU A 2 23.07 -31.86 -2.16
C GLU A 2 21.58 -31.77 -2.54
N GLU A 3 20.82 -32.87 -2.57
CA GLU A 3 19.38 -32.84 -2.92
C GLU A 3 18.52 -31.99 -1.97
N GLN A 4 18.81 -32.03 -0.66
CA GLN A 4 18.09 -31.23 0.34
C GLN A 4 18.37 -29.73 0.20
N ASN A 5 19.53 -29.38 -0.37
CA ASN A 5 19.95 -28.00 -0.64
C ASN A 5 19.32 -27.46 -1.94
N ILE A 6 19.19 -28.31 -2.97
CA ILE A 6 18.51 -27.98 -4.24
C ILE A 6 17.01 -27.75 -4.01
N HIS A 7 16.35 -28.63 -3.24
CA HIS A 7 14.94 -28.48 -2.90
C HIS A 7 14.66 -27.18 -2.13
N SER A 8 15.54 -26.81 -1.19
CA SER A 8 15.42 -25.57 -0.42
C SER A 8 15.59 -24.31 -1.30
N ALA A 9 16.49 -24.35 -2.29
CA ALA A 9 16.72 -23.23 -3.20
C ALA A 9 15.55 -23.00 -4.18
N GLU A 10 14.91 -24.06 -4.67
CA GLU A 10 13.72 -23.95 -5.52
C GLU A 10 12.51 -23.41 -4.76
N VAL A 11 12.29 -23.90 -3.54
CA VAL A 11 11.24 -23.39 -2.64
C VAL A 11 11.44 -21.89 -2.36
N GLN A 12 12.67 -21.45 -2.08
CA GLN A 12 12.96 -20.03 -1.88
C GLN A 12 12.67 -19.19 -3.14
N LYS A 13 13.04 -19.67 -4.33
CA LYS A 13 12.73 -18.97 -5.60
C LYS A 13 11.22 -18.89 -5.83
N GLN A 14 10.47 -19.94 -5.54
CA GLN A 14 9.00 -19.92 -5.63
C GLN A 14 8.39 -18.94 -4.64
N MET A 15 8.83 -18.96 -3.36
CA MET A 15 8.35 -18.04 -2.34
C MET A 15 8.65 -16.56 -2.68
N ARG A 16 9.82 -16.26 -3.27
CA ARG A 16 10.12 -14.91 -3.78
C ARG A 16 9.17 -14.47 -4.88
N LYS A 17 8.86 -15.34 -5.85
CA LYS A 17 7.90 -15.04 -6.93
C LYS A 17 6.49 -14.82 -6.37
N VAL A 18 6.07 -15.63 -5.40
CA VAL A 18 4.78 -15.51 -4.70
C VAL A 18 4.73 -14.18 -3.94
N GLY A 19 5.76 -13.85 -3.16
CA GLY A 19 5.85 -12.58 -2.44
C GLY A 19 5.80 -11.36 -3.36
N LEU A 20 6.49 -11.41 -4.51
CA LEU A 20 6.45 -10.35 -5.50
C LEU A 20 5.04 -10.19 -6.12
N LYS A 21 4.37 -11.30 -6.44
CA LYS A 21 2.98 -11.28 -6.94
C LYS A 21 2.03 -10.66 -5.92
N ILE A 22 2.14 -11.03 -4.63
CA ILE A 22 1.33 -10.47 -3.55
C ILE A 22 1.58 -8.97 -3.44
N ALA A 23 2.85 -8.54 -3.41
CA ALA A 23 3.23 -7.14 -3.33
C ALA A 23 2.66 -6.33 -4.50
N PHE A 24 2.74 -6.87 -5.72
CA PHE A 24 2.20 -6.22 -6.92
C PHE A 24 0.67 -6.07 -6.87
N ILE A 25 -0.05 -7.14 -6.55
CA ILE A 25 -1.53 -7.12 -6.45
C ILE A 25 -1.97 -6.17 -5.33
N MET A 26 -1.28 -6.19 -4.18
CA MET A 26 -1.53 -5.26 -3.08
C MET A 26 -1.29 -3.82 -3.50
N ALA A 27 -0.15 -3.50 -4.12
CA ALA A 27 0.14 -2.14 -4.58
C ALA A 27 -0.96 -1.65 -5.54
N LEU A 28 -1.38 -2.49 -6.49
CA LEU A 28 -2.42 -2.15 -7.44
C LEU A 28 -3.79 -1.89 -6.77
N LEU A 29 -4.22 -2.76 -5.86
CA LEU A 29 -5.48 -2.60 -5.13
C LEU A 29 -5.46 -1.39 -4.18
N MET A 30 -4.35 -1.16 -3.50
CA MET A 30 -4.18 -0.03 -2.60
C MET A 30 -4.19 1.29 -3.37
N SER A 31 -3.45 1.37 -4.49
CA SER A 31 -3.47 2.55 -5.35
C SER A 31 -4.86 2.80 -5.91
N PHE A 32 -5.58 1.76 -6.34
CA PHE A 32 -6.95 1.86 -6.87
C PHE A 32 -7.95 2.32 -5.80
N GLY A 33 -7.94 1.70 -4.62
CA GLY A 33 -8.83 2.05 -3.53
C GLY A 33 -8.61 3.48 -3.05
N LEU A 34 -7.35 3.88 -2.86
CA LEU A 34 -7.01 5.24 -2.42
C LEU A 34 -7.31 6.29 -3.49
N SER A 35 -7.06 6.01 -4.78
CA SER A 35 -7.42 6.95 -5.85
C SER A 35 -8.94 7.09 -6.00
N LEU A 36 -9.69 6.01 -5.77
CA LEU A 36 -11.15 6.04 -5.79
C LEU A 36 -11.68 6.85 -4.60
N THR A 37 -11.19 6.60 -3.39
CA THR A 37 -11.58 7.39 -2.21
C THR A 37 -11.22 8.86 -2.36
N GLY A 38 -10.03 9.16 -2.90
CA GLY A 38 -9.62 10.54 -3.20
C GLY A 38 -10.59 11.24 -4.14
N GLN A 39 -11.07 10.55 -5.19
CA GLN A 39 -12.09 11.12 -6.08
C GLN A 39 -13.48 11.22 -5.43
N LEU A 40 -13.87 10.28 -4.58
CA LEU A 40 -15.15 10.36 -3.88
C LEU A 40 -15.19 11.51 -2.86
N MET A 41 -14.03 11.85 -2.27
CA MET A 41 -13.93 12.96 -1.32
C MET A 41 -13.61 14.31 -1.98
N ALA A 42 -13.20 14.31 -3.25
CA ALA A 42 -12.99 15.55 -3.99
C ALA A 42 -14.34 16.20 -4.31
N GLU A 43 -14.46 17.48 -3.95
CA GLU A 43 -15.60 18.30 -4.35
C GLU A 43 -15.52 18.52 -5.86
N HIS A 44 -16.43 17.88 -6.60
CA HIS A 44 -16.55 18.06 -8.03
C HIS A 44 -17.61 19.13 -8.30
N PRO A 45 -17.28 20.19 -9.06
CA PRO A 45 -18.30 21.11 -9.53
C PRO A 45 -19.37 20.33 -10.31
N PRO A 46 -20.67 20.58 -10.09
CA PRO A 46 -21.75 19.85 -10.73
C PRO A 46 -21.73 19.96 -12.27
N GLU A 47 -21.01 20.94 -12.80
CA GLU A 47 -20.84 21.19 -14.25
C GLU A 47 -19.66 20.42 -14.86
N MET A 48 -18.91 19.64 -14.07
CA MET A 48 -17.71 18.96 -14.56
C MET A 48 -18.09 17.72 -15.39
N PRO A 49 -17.58 17.58 -16.63
CA PRO A 49 -17.90 16.43 -17.47
C PRO A 49 -17.34 15.14 -16.87
N THR A 50 -18.11 14.06 -16.93
CA THR A 50 -17.75 12.74 -16.37
C THR A 50 -16.41 12.23 -16.90
N ILE A 51 -16.07 12.59 -18.14
CA ILE A 51 -14.80 12.26 -18.79
C ILE A 51 -13.61 12.89 -18.05
N ALA A 52 -13.73 14.14 -17.57
CA ALA A 52 -12.69 14.80 -16.79
C ALA A 52 -12.47 14.12 -15.43
N ILE A 53 -13.55 13.64 -14.80
CA ILE A 53 -13.49 12.88 -13.54
C ILE A 53 -12.71 11.57 -13.73
N VAL A 54 -12.97 10.85 -14.82
CA VAL A 54 -12.27 9.59 -15.15
C VAL A 54 -10.80 9.84 -15.48
N ILE A 55 -10.49 10.91 -16.23
CA ILE A 55 -9.10 11.30 -16.52
C ILE A 55 -8.37 11.68 -15.24
N GLY A 56 -9.02 12.45 -14.35
CA GLY A 56 -8.48 12.81 -13.04
C GLY A 56 -8.19 11.58 -12.19
N PHE A 57 -9.14 10.65 -12.11
CA PHE A 57 -8.95 9.35 -11.46
C PHE A 57 -7.74 8.60 -12.01
N LEU A 58 -7.63 8.46 -13.33
CA LEU A 58 -6.57 7.69 -13.95
C LEU A 58 -5.19 8.32 -13.73
N LYS A 59 -5.10 9.65 -13.78
CA LYS A 59 -3.87 10.40 -13.45
C LYS A 59 -3.48 10.20 -11.99
N CYS A 60 -4.42 10.33 -11.06
CA CYS A 60 -4.17 10.11 -9.63
C CYS A 60 -3.77 8.66 -9.35
N PHE A 61 -4.45 7.68 -9.97
CA PHE A 61 -4.11 6.26 -9.87
C PHE A 61 -2.69 5.98 -10.37
N ALA A 62 -2.35 6.45 -11.57
CA ALA A 62 -1.02 6.27 -12.15
C ALA A 62 0.07 6.94 -11.29
N LEU A 63 -0.17 8.16 -10.80
CA LEU A 63 0.75 8.87 -9.92
C LEU A 63 0.96 8.13 -8.60
N SER A 64 -0.12 7.72 -7.93
CA SER A 64 -0.07 6.93 -6.70
C SER A 64 0.70 5.63 -6.91
N PHE A 65 0.43 4.92 -8.00
CA PHE A 65 1.11 3.68 -8.32
C PHE A 65 2.62 3.87 -8.50
N VAL A 66 3.04 4.90 -9.24
CA VAL A 66 4.46 5.23 -9.46
C VAL A 66 5.15 5.62 -8.14
N ILE A 67 4.54 6.52 -7.35
CA ILE A 67 5.10 6.95 -6.07
C ILE A 67 5.23 5.77 -5.10
N SER A 68 4.20 4.93 -4.99
CA SER A 68 4.24 3.72 -4.15
C SER A 68 5.32 2.75 -4.61
N PHE A 69 5.52 2.60 -5.92
CA PHE A 69 6.58 1.74 -6.46
C PHE A 69 7.97 2.28 -6.14
N VAL A 70 8.21 3.58 -6.34
CA VAL A 70 9.48 4.24 -6.01
C VAL A 70 9.78 4.12 -4.52
N ILE A 71 8.82 4.45 -3.66
CA ILE A 71 8.99 4.33 -2.20
C ILE A 71 9.21 2.89 -1.78
N GLY A 72 8.52 1.92 -2.41
CA GLY A 72 8.75 0.49 -2.18
C GLY A 72 10.17 0.03 -2.52
N PHE A 73 10.86 0.72 -3.43
CA PHE A 73 12.27 0.46 -3.74
C PHE A 73 13.23 1.07 -2.70
N PHE A 74 12.94 2.30 -2.25
CA PHE A 74 13.77 3.00 -1.27
C PHE A 74 13.63 2.47 0.15
N VAL A 75 12.46 1.92 0.49
CA VAL A 75 12.11 1.64 1.87
C VAL A 75 12.12 0.13 2.15
N PRO A 76 13.08 -0.38 2.96
CA PRO A 76 13.26 -1.81 3.17
C PRO A 76 12.24 -2.36 4.18
N ILE A 77 11.02 -2.69 3.70
CA ILE A 77 9.89 -3.17 4.50
C ILE A 77 10.27 -4.35 5.40
N SER A 78 11.06 -5.28 4.87
CA SER A 78 11.51 -6.48 5.59
C SER A 78 12.31 -6.14 6.85
N LYS A 79 13.10 -5.06 6.83
CA LYS A 79 13.91 -4.64 7.97
C LYS A 79 13.06 -4.03 9.07
N VAL A 80 12.07 -3.22 8.71
CA VAL A 80 11.15 -2.56 9.65
C VAL A 80 10.27 -3.59 10.35
N ASN A 81 9.67 -4.52 9.60
CA ASN A 81 8.86 -5.60 10.17
C ASN A 81 9.70 -6.53 11.07
N ALA A 82 10.92 -6.87 10.66
CA ALA A 82 11.80 -7.69 11.50
C ALA A 82 12.20 -6.99 12.81
N ALA A 83 12.38 -5.67 12.79
CA ALA A 83 12.67 -4.90 14.00
C ALA A 83 11.45 -4.82 14.93
N LEU A 84 10.25 -4.65 14.38
CA LEU A 84 8.98 -4.64 15.11
C LEU A 84 8.70 -5.99 15.76
N ALA A 85 8.82 -7.10 15.01
CA ALA A 85 8.62 -8.45 15.52
C ALA A 85 9.55 -8.78 16.70
N ARG A 86 10.82 -8.35 16.62
CA ARG A 86 11.78 -8.49 17.72
C ARG A 86 11.42 -7.64 18.94
N LYS A 87 10.99 -6.38 18.72
CA LYS A 87 10.72 -5.44 19.81
C LYS A 87 9.43 -5.77 20.58
N PHE A 88 8.44 -6.34 19.91
CA PHE A 88 7.13 -6.64 20.49
C PHE A 88 6.95 -8.12 20.86
N HIS A 89 7.98 -8.97 20.71
CA HIS A 89 7.93 -10.42 20.97
C HIS A 89 6.70 -11.10 20.35
N LEU A 90 6.32 -10.65 19.15
CA LEU A 90 5.11 -11.13 18.50
C LEU A 90 5.34 -12.54 17.98
N GLN A 91 4.43 -13.46 18.31
CA GLN A 91 4.45 -14.79 17.72
C GLN A 91 4.14 -14.69 16.22
N PRO A 92 5.04 -15.19 15.35
CA PRO A 92 4.79 -15.25 13.92
C PRO A 92 3.48 -15.99 13.64
N HIS A 93 2.73 -15.55 12.62
CA HIS A 93 1.49 -16.19 12.16
C HIS A 93 0.24 -16.04 13.05
N THR A 94 0.26 -15.18 14.06
CA THR A 94 -0.97 -14.81 14.77
C THR A 94 -1.67 -13.62 14.09
N PRO A 95 -3.02 -13.60 14.00
CA PRO A 95 -3.75 -12.51 13.35
C PRO A 95 -3.54 -11.17 14.07
N LYS A 96 -3.31 -11.20 15.38
CA LYS A 96 -2.97 -10.01 16.18
C LYS A 96 -1.58 -9.46 15.82
N ALA A 97 -0.58 -10.34 15.64
CA ALA A 97 0.75 -9.92 15.19
C ALA A 97 0.68 -9.28 13.80
N HIS A 98 -0.04 -9.89 12.86
CA HIS A 98 -0.23 -9.32 11.52
C HIS A 98 -0.91 -7.95 11.55
N PHE A 99 -1.90 -7.75 12.43
CA PHE A 99 -2.54 -6.44 12.57
C PHE A 99 -1.57 -5.37 13.09
N VAL A 100 -0.80 -5.68 14.13
CA VAL A 100 0.16 -4.74 14.74
C VAL A 100 1.31 -4.42 13.78
N GLU A 101 1.86 -5.43 13.10
CA GLU A 101 2.89 -5.25 12.09
C GLU A 101 2.38 -4.40 10.91
N SER A 102 1.18 -4.71 10.43
CA SER A 102 0.52 -3.93 9.38
C SER A 102 0.29 -2.49 9.81
N LEU A 103 -0.22 -2.27 11.02
CA LEU A 103 -0.55 -0.94 11.53
C LEU A 103 0.72 -0.11 11.71
N ALA A 104 1.76 -0.68 12.31
CA ALA A 104 3.04 0.01 12.51
C ALA A 104 3.72 0.34 11.18
N SER A 105 3.71 -0.60 10.22
CA SER A 105 4.18 -0.33 8.86
C SER A 105 3.36 0.76 8.18
N ASN A 106 2.03 0.68 8.23
CA ASN A 106 1.13 1.65 7.62
C ASN A 106 1.34 3.04 8.23
N LEU A 107 1.53 3.14 9.55
CA LEU A 107 1.80 4.39 10.26
C LEU A 107 3.16 5.00 9.93
N ILE A 108 4.14 4.24 9.43
CA ILE A 108 5.44 4.78 9.00
C ILE A 108 5.40 5.14 7.51
N TYR A 109 4.84 4.27 6.67
CA TYR A 109 4.87 4.43 5.22
C TYR A 109 3.83 5.40 4.69
N THR A 110 2.62 5.38 5.24
CA THR A 110 1.55 6.28 4.80
C THR A 110 1.94 7.74 5.01
N PRO A 111 2.57 8.14 6.13
CA PRO A 111 3.12 9.47 6.26
C PRO A 111 4.08 9.86 5.15
N LEU A 112 5.02 8.98 4.82
CA LEU A 112 6.04 9.21 3.80
C LEU A 112 5.42 9.36 2.40
N ILE A 113 4.55 8.41 2.02
CA ILE A 113 3.89 8.36 0.72
C ILE A 113 2.96 9.57 0.55
N THR A 114 2.11 9.82 1.53
CA THR A 114 1.15 10.93 1.50
C THR A 114 1.87 12.27 1.51
N THR A 115 3.01 12.43 2.21
CA THR A 115 3.82 13.65 2.12
C THR A 115 4.34 13.87 0.71
N ALA A 116 4.94 12.86 0.10
CA ALA A 116 5.43 12.97 -1.27
C ALA A 116 4.30 13.31 -2.25
N MET A 117 3.15 12.66 -2.12
CA MET A 117 1.99 12.86 -3.00
C MET A 117 1.34 14.22 -2.81
N VAL A 118 1.05 14.63 -1.57
CA VAL A 118 0.40 15.93 -1.27
C VAL A 118 1.31 17.07 -1.66
N CYS A 119 2.62 17.01 -1.37
CA CYS A 119 3.58 18.02 -1.83
C CYS A 119 3.57 18.13 -3.36
N PHE A 120 3.65 17.01 -4.07
CA PHE A 120 3.61 17.01 -5.53
C PHE A 120 2.33 17.67 -6.05
N VAL A 121 1.16 17.21 -5.60
CA VAL A 121 -0.13 17.76 -6.05
C VAL A 121 -0.26 19.25 -5.73
N TYR A 122 0.10 19.66 -4.51
CA TYR A 122 -0.03 21.03 -4.05
C TYR A 122 0.88 22.01 -4.82
N PHE A 123 2.13 21.61 -5.07
CA PHE A 123 3.11 22.48 -5.73
C PHE A 123 3.07 22.41 -7.26
N THR A 124 2.66 21.29 -7.86
CA THR A 124 2.76 21.10 -9.33
C THR A 124 1.42 20.98 -10.05
N MET A 125 0.33 20.62 -9.36
CA MET A 125 -0.97 20.36 -10.02
C MET A 125 -2.07 21.33 -9.62
N MET A 126 -2.02 21.93 -8.42
CA MET A 126 -3.04 22.90 -7.98
C MET A 126 -2.79 24.31 -8.53
N PRO A 127 -3.79 24.92 -9.20
CA PRO A 127 -3.72 26.32 -9.62
C PRO A 127 -3.72 27.26 -8.41
N GLU A 128 -2.97 28.36 -8.49
CA GLU A 128 -2.69 29.24 -7.34
C GLU A 128 -3.95 29.83 -6.68
N GLY A 129 -5.01 30.09 -7.45
CA GLY A 129 -6.25 30.68 -6.94
C GLY A 129 -7.13 29.74 -6.11
N HIS A 130 -6.83 28.43 -6.05
CA HIS A 130 -7.66 27.43 -5.36
C HIS A 130 -6.85 26.58 -4.37
N LYS A 131 -5.68 27.05 -3.94
CA LYS A 131 -4.85 26.30 -2.98
C LYS A 131 -5.43 26.41 -1.57
N PRO A 132 -5.95 25.30 -0.97
CA PRO A 132 -6.33 25.32 0.43
C PRO A 132 -5.08 25.48 1.32
N PRO A 133 -5.25 25.72 2.64
CA PRO A 133 -4.13 25.70 3.57
C PRO A 133 -3.42 24.33 3.51
N PHE A 134 -2.14 24.33 3.12
CA PHE A 134 -1.35 23.12 2.90
C PHE A 134 -1.44 22.14 4.08
N LEU A 135 -1.28 22.66 5.30
CA LEU A 135 -1.25 21.83 6.51
C LEU A 135 -2.60 21.16 6.78
N ALA A 136 -3.72 21.87 6.55
CA ALA A 136 -5.06 21.31 6.74
C ALA A 136 -5.33 20.20 5.72
N MET A 137 -5.00 20.44 4.45
CA MET A 137 -5.09 19.45 3.39
C MET A 137 -4.21 18.23 3.70
N PHE A 138 -2.96 18.45 4.11
CA PHE A 138 -2.01 17.39 4.44
C PHE A 138 -2.51 16.51 5.58
N ILE A 139 -2.92 17.09 6.71
CA ILE A 139 -3.40 16.32 7.87
C ILE A 139 -4.67 15.55 7.51
N PHE A 140 -5.62 16.19 6.82
CA PHE A 140 -6.85 15.53 6.40
C PHE A 140 -6.57 14.35 5.47
N SER A 141 -5.75 14.55 4.43
CA SER A 141 -5.33 13.49 3.53
C SER A 141 -4.59 12.37 4.25
N GLN A 142 -3.73 12.68 5.23
CA GLN A 142 -3.06 11.66 6.05
C GLN A 142 -4.04 10.78 6.81
N VAL A 143 -4.98 11.38 7.54
CA VAL A 143 -5.94 10.63 8.36
C VAL A 143 -6.81 9.76 7.46
N VAL A 144 -7.32 10.31 6.36
CA VAL A 144 -8.14 9.56 5.39
C VAL A 144 -7.33 8.41 4.78
N CYS A 145 -6.13 8.67 4.28
CA CYS A 145 -5.29 7.63 3.69
C CYS A 145 -4.96 6.54 4.70
N LEU A 146 -4.66 6.88 5.95
CA LEU A 146 -4.32 5.89 6.98
C LEU A 146 -5.51 4.98 7.32
N VAL A 147 -6.70 5.56 7.53
CA VAL A 147 -7.92 4.81 7.83
C VAL A 147 -8.31 3.92 6.65
N VAL A 148 -8.37 4.48 5.45
CA VAL A 148 -8.79 3.76 4.24
C VAL A 148 -7.79 2.66 3.90
N ALA A 149 -6.49 2.96 3.94
CA ALA A 149 -5.44 1.97 3.73
C ALA A 149 -5.53 0.84 4.76
N GLN A 150 -5.77 1.15 6.03
CA GLN A 150 -5.87 0.12 7.07
C GLN A 150 -7.05 -0.82 6.82
N VAL A 151 -8.21 -0.28 6.45
CA VAL A 151 -9.41 -1.07 6.10
C VAL A 151 -9.14 -1.93 4.87
N LEU A 152 -8.55 -1.36 3.82
CA LEU A 152 -8.18 -2.09 2.60
C LEU A 152 -7.22 -3.24 2.93
N ILE A 153 -6.17 -3.00 3.73
CA ILE A 153 -5.19 -4.03 4.09
C ILE A 153 -5.87 -5.15 4.88
N MET A 154 -6.72 -4.84 5.86
CA MET A 154 -7.43 -5.86 6.64
C MET A 154 -8.35 -6.73 5.78
N VAL A 155 -9.01 -6.15 4.77
CA VAL A 155 -9.92 -6.88 3.89
C VAL A 155 -9.17 -7.67 2.82
N PHE A 156 -8.22 -7.03 2.12
CA PHE A 156 -7.60 -7.59 0.93
C PHE A 156 -6.42 -8.51 1.23
N VAL A 157 -5.62 -8.28 2.28
CA VAL A 157 -4.51 -9.19 2.62
C VAL A 157 -4.96 -10.63 2.82
N PRO A 158 -5.99 -10.95 3.64
CA PRO A 158 -6.40 -12.34 3.82
C PRO A 158 -6.96 -12.95 2.53
N ILE A 159 -7.61 -12.15 1.67
CA ILE A 159 -8.14 -12.61 0.38
C ILE A 159 -7.00 -12.95 -0.58
N ILE A 160 -6.02 -12.06 -0.73
CA ILE A 160 -4.88 -12.25 -1.64
C ILE A 160 -3.98 -13.39 -1.15
N MET A 161 -3.76 -13.50 0.17
CA MET A 161 -3.03 -14.62 0.74
C MET A 161 -3.70 -15.95 0.37
N LYS A 162 -5.03 -16.06 0.47
CA LYS A 162 -5.77 -17.27 0.05
C LYS A 162 -5.73 -17.54 -1.45
N LEU A 163 -5.65 -16.50 -2.28
CA LEU A 163 -5.59 -16.63 -3.74
C LEU A 163 -4.20 -17.00 -4.26
N VAL A 164 -3.15 -16.47 -3.63
CA VAL A 164 -1.78 -16.52 -4.16
C VAL A 164 -0.92 -17.56 -3.45
N LEU A 165 -1.22 -17.91 -2.18
CA LEU A 165 -0.58 -19.07 -1.57
C LEU A 165 -1.12 -20.33 -2.25
N PRO A 166 -0.26 -21.15 -2.87
CA PRO A 166 -0.68 -22.48 -3.30
C PRO A 166 -1.22 -23.22 -2.08
N LYS A 167 -2.25 -24.06 -2.26
CA LYS A 167 -2.62 -25.09 -1.28
C LYS A 167 -1.39 -25.96 -1.09
N MET A 168 -0.51 -25.58 -0.17
CA MET A 168 0.68 -26.35 0.15
C MET A 168 0.16 -27.65 0.76
N PRO A 169 0.45 -28.83 0.17
CA PRO A 169 0.09 -30.08 0.80
C PRO A 169 0.72 -30.10 2.21
N PRO A 170 0.03 -30.68 3.21
CA PRO A 170 0.57 -30.75 4.56
C PRO A 170 1.96 -31.36 4.50
N GLN A 171 2.94 -30.71 5.14
CA GLN A 171 4.25 -31.30 5.36
C GLN A 171 4.01 -32.59 6.17
N GLN A 172 4.13 -33.73 5.49
CA GLN A 172 4.23 -35.05 6.11
C GLN A 172 5.69 -35.32 6.47
#